data_AF-A0A926AE06-F1
#
_entry.id   AF-A0A926AE06-F1
#
_cell.length_a   1.000
_cell.length_b   1.000
_cell.length_c   1.000
_cell.angle_alpha   90.00
_cell.angle_beta   90.00
_cell.angle_gamma   90.00
#
_symmetry.space_group_name_H-M   'P 1'
#
loop_
_entity.id
_entity.type
_entity.pdbx_description
1 polymer ?
#
loop_
_entity_poly.entity_id
_entity_poly.type
_entity_poly.pdbx_seq_one_letter_code
_entity_poly.pdbx_strand_id
1 'polypeptide(L)'
;RSAAAGLEQTPVDLELAAKNLGASGARTLRRITIPLISANLIAGALLAFAFAVLEVSDSLILAQQQRFWPITKAIYDLSGRLADGPYIAAALGVWAMILLTLTILSANRLLGRRMGAIFRV
;
A
#
# COMPACT_ATOMS: atom_id res chain seq x y z
N ARG A 1 -4.13 -11.04 1.77
CA ARG A 1 -3.60 -12.13 0.89
C ARG A 1 -2.08 -12.02 0.70
N SER A 2 -1.51 -10.85 0.44
CA SER A 2 -0.05 -10.71 0.23
C SER A 2 0.82 -11.23 1.38
N ALA A 3 0.46 -10.93 2.64
CA ALA A 3 1.19 -11.45 3.80
C ALA A 3 1.19 -12.99 3.89
N ALA A 4 0.05 -13.63 3.62
CA ALA A 4 -0.08 -15.09 3.63
C ALA A 4 0.80 -15.73 2.54
N ALA A 5 0.77 -15.19 1.32
CA ALA A 5 1.64 -15.64 0.24
C ALA A 5 3.14 -15.51 0.61
N GLY A 6 3.53 -14.44 1.31
CA GLY A 6 4.90 -14.29 1.79
C GLY A 6 5.30 -15.35 2.80
N LEU A 7 4.41 -15.72 3.72
CA LEU A 7 4.65 -16.79 4.68
C LEU A 7 4.73 -18.16 4.00
N GLU A 8 3.84 -18.45 3.05
CA GLU A 8 3.83 -19.71 2.29
C GLU A 8 5.08 -19.89 1.42
N GLN A 9 5.65 -18.80 0.90
CA GLN A 9 6.85 -18.82 0.05
C GLN A 9 8.16 -18.85 0.85
N THR A 10 8.14 -18.55 2.15
CA THR A 10 9.35 -18.46 2.96
C THR A 10 9.66 -19.80 3.64
N PRO A 11 10.88 -20.34 3.51
CA PRO A 11 11.27 -21.58 4.20
C PRO A 11 11.16 -21.44 5.72
N VAL A 12 10.49 -22.40 6.36
CA VAL A 12 10.29 -22.41 7.82
C VAL A 12 11.57 -22.72 8.62
N ASP A 13 12.58 -23.27 7.96
CA ASP A 13 13.81 -23.76 8.59
C ASP A 13 14.55 -22.69 9.40
N LEU A 14 14.54 -21.43 8.93
CA LEU A 14 15.18 -20.32 9.63
C LEU A 14 14.47 -19.98 10.95
N GLU A 15 13.14 -20.13 11.01
CA GLU A 15 12.38 -19.92 12.24
C GLU A 15 12.61 -21.05 13.24
N LEU A 16 12.68 -22.28 12.75
CA LEU A 16 12.97 -23.46 13.58
C LEU A 16 14.39 -23.41 14.14
N ALA A 17 15.37 -23.05 13.33
CA ALA A 17 16.76 -22.86 13.76
C ALA A 17 16.86 -21.79 14.86
N ALA A 18 16.18 -20.66 14.71
CA ALA A 18 16.17 -19.62 15.73
C ALA A 18 15.53 -20.08 17.05
N LYS A 19 14.43 -20.83 16.97
CA LYS A 19 13.79 -21.42 18.16
C LYS A 19 14.70 -22.44 18.86
N ASN A 20 15.41 -23.29 18.11
CA ASN A 20 16.38 -24.24 18.65
C ASN A 20 17.55 -23.55 19.38
N LEU A 21 17.93 -22.35 18.93
CA LEU A 21 18.93 -21.50 19.59
C LEU A 21 18.36 -20.67 20.77
N GLY A 22 17.12 -20.94 21.19
CA GLY A 22 16.48 -20.28 22.33
C GLY A 22 15.88 -18.91 22.03
N ALA A 23 15.70 -18.51 20.76
CA ALA A 23 15.02 -17.27 20.44
C ALA A 23 13.51 -17.35 20.77
N SER A 24 12.99 -16.32 21.44
CA SER A 24 11.55 -16.19 21.69
C SER A 24 10.77 -15.94 20.39
N GLY A 25 9.49 -16.30 20.36
CA GLY A 25 8.64 -16.15 19.16
C GLY A 25 8.60 -14.72 18.63
N ALA A 26 8.52 -13.71 19.50
CA ALA A 26 8.55 -12.30 19.10
C ALA A 26 9.91 -11.89 18.48
N ARG A 27 11.03 -12.47 18.97
CA ARG A 27 12.36 -12.22 18.42
C ARG A 27 12.51 -12.85 17.03
N THR A 28 12.05 -14.08 16.86
CA THR A 28 12.02 -14.78 15.57
C THR A 28 11.16 -14.03 14.55
N LEU A 29 9.94 -13.65 14.93
CA LEU A 29 9.03 -12.87 14.07
C LEU A 29 9.69 -11.57 13.59
N ARG A 30 10.23 -10.76 14.52
CA ARG A 30 10.77 -9.45 14.19
C ARG A 30 12.08 -9.50 13.40
N ARG A 31 12.97 -10.47 13.69
CA ARG A 31 14.31 -10.52 13.09
C ARG A 31 14.43 -11.46 11.89
N ILE A 32 13.50 -12.40 11.72
CA ILE A 32 13.57 -13.41 10.65
C ILE A 32 12.35 -13.26 9.75
N THR A 33 11.16 -13.55 10.27
CA THR A 33 9.93 -13.62 9.47
C THR A 33 9.60 -12.29 8.80
N ILE A 34 9.51 -11.18 9.55
CA ILE A 34 9.14 -9.85 9.01
C ILE A 34 10.11 -9.38 7.90
N PRO A 35 11.44 -9.42 8.09
CA PRO A 35 12.38 -9.08 7.04
C PRO A 35 12.25 -9.95 5.78
N LEU A 36 12.02 -11.26 5.94
CA LEU A 36 11.87 -12.19 4.82
C LEU A 36 10.59 -11.91 4.01
N ILE A 37 9.45 -11.72 4.68
CA ILE A 37 8.19 -11.42 4.00
C ILE A 37 8.00 -9.93 3.67
N SER A 38 9.00 -9.08 3.96
CA SER A 38 8.90 -7.62 3.81
C SER A 38 8.47 -7.16 2.42
N ALA A 39 8.94 -7.85 1.36
CA ALA A 39 8.53 -7.56 -0.02
C ALA A 39 7.01 -7.72 -0.19
N ASN A 40 6.47 -8.82 0.31
CA ASN A 40 5.06 -9.15 0.22
C ASN A 40 4.20 -8.19 1.07
N LEU A 41 4.71 -7.77 2.22
CA LEU A 41 4.06 -6.75 3.05
C LEU A 41 4.03 -5.39 2.34
N ILE A 42 5.14 -4.95 1.76
CA ILE A 42 5.22 -3.68 1.01
C ILE A 42 4.30 -3.72 -0.22
N ALA A 43 4.30 -4.83 -0.95
CA ALA A 43 3.40 -5.03 -2.09
C ALA A 43 1.93 -4.93 -1.70
N GLY A 44 1.54 -5.62 -0.63
CA GLY A 44 0.18 -5.58 -0.08
C GLY A 44 -0.19 -4.18 0.42
N ALA A 45 0.72 -3.50 1.11
CA ALA A 45 0.50 -2.16 1.62
C ALA A 45 0.31 -1.13 0.51
N LEU A 46 1.13 -1.17 -0.55
CA LEU A 46 0.98 -0.28 -1.71
C LEU A 46 -0.35 -0.50 -2.42
N LEU A 47 -0.76 -1.76 -2.58
CA LEU A 47 -2.05 -2.08 -3.20
C LEU A 47 -3.22 -1.60 -2.33
N ALA A 48 -3.17 -1.83 -1.02
CA ALA A 48 -4.18 -1.34 -0.07
C ALA A 48 -4.24 0.20 -0.05
N PHE A 49 -3.09 0.87 -0.11
CA PHE A 49 -3.00 2.32 -0.21
C PHE A 49 -3.64 2.85 -1.49
N ALA A 50 -3.37 2.23 -2.64
CA ALA A 50 -3.97 2.61 -3.91
C ALA A 50 -5.50 2.55 -3.86
N PHE A 51 -6.07 1.49 -3.27
CA PHE A 51 -7.51 1.37 -3.08
C PHE A 51 -8.06 2.39 -2.09
N ALA A 52 -7.37 2.63 -0.97
CA ALA A 52 -7.82 3.57 0.06
C ALA A 52 -7.85 5.02 -0.44
N VAL A 53 -6.88 5.44 -1.27
CA VAL A 53 -6.84 6.81 -1.81
C VAL A 53 -7.95 7.07 -2.84
N LEU A 54 -8.40 6.02 -3.53
CA LEU A 54 -9.47 6.10 -4.54
C LEU A 54 -10.86 5.83 -3.96
N GLU A 55 -10.96 5.61 -2.66
CA GLU A 55 -12.22 5.37 -1.98
C GLU A 55 -13.07 6.67 -1.99
N VAL A 56 -14.31 6.55 -2.46
CA VAL A 56 -15.25 7.69 -2.57
C VAL A 56 -16.44 7.53 -1.62
N SER A 57 -16.95 6.32 -1.40
CA SER A 57 -18.18 6.05 -0.68
C SER A 57 -18.05 6.37 0.82
N ASP A 58 -17.06 5.79 1.49
CA ASP A 58 -16.77 6.05 2.90
C ASP A 58 -16.39 7.51 3.10
N SER A 59 -15.64 8.06 2.16
CA SER A 59 -15.27 9.48 2.13
C SER A 59 -16.49 10.39 2.14
N LEU A 60 -17.48 10.15 1.27
CA LEU A 60 -18.70 10.95 1.20
C LEU A 60 -19.53 10.86 2.49
N ILE A 61 -19.62 9.66 3.09
CA ILE A 61 -20.44 9.40 4.28
C ILE A 61 -19.75 9.88 5.57
N LEU A 62 -18.47 9.60 5.76
CA LEU A 62 -17.78 9.81 7.04
C LEU A 62 -17.11 11.20 7.15
N ALA A 63 -16.59 11.75 6.05
CA ALA A 63 -15.85 13.00 6.09
C ALA A 63 -16.80 14.21 6.08
N GLN A 64 -17.43 14.50 7.22
CA GLN A 64 -18.44 15.56 7.35
C GLN A 64 -17.84 16.98 7.38
N GLN A 65 -16.68 17.16 8.01
CA GLN A 65 -16.04 18.47 8.11
C GLN A 65 -15.05 18.69 6.96
N GLN A 66 -15.11 19.86 6.32
CA GLN A 66 -14.28 20.21 5.16
C GLN A 66 -12.78 20.08 5.43
N ARG A 67 -12.34 20.36 6.66
CA ARG A 67 -10.93 20.21 7.07
C ARG A 67 -10.38 18.78 6.92
N PHE A 68 -11.25 17.77 6.94
CA PHE A 68 -10.87 16.35 6.87
C PHE A 68 -11.28 15.70 5.56
N TRP A 69 -11.62 16.48 4.53
CA TRP A 69 -12.00 15.91 3.25
C TRP A 69 -10.80 15.21 2.60
N PRO A 70 -10.94 13.92 2.25
CA PRO A 70 -10.01 13.29 1.34
C PRO A 70 -10.16 13.89 -0.06
N ILE A 71 -9.14 13.69 -0.90
CA ILE A 71 -9.08 14.30 -2.23
C ILE A 71 -10.29 13.94 -3.10
N THR A 72 -10.80 12.72 -2.95
CA THR A 72 -11.98 12.20 -3.67
C THR A 72 -13.25 12.98 -3.34
N LYS A 73 -13.52 13.24 -2.06
CA LYS A 73 -14.67 14.07 -1.63
C LYS A 73 -14.51 15.52 -2.07
N ALA A 74 -13.31 16.07 -1.95
CA ALA A 74 -13.04 17.45 -2.38
C ALA A 74 -13.31 17.63 -3.89
N ILE A 75 -12.86 16.68 -4.73
CA ILE A 75 -13.16 16.67 -6.17
C ILE A 75 -14.67 16.61 -6.41
N TYR A 76 -15.38 15.73 -5.71
CA TYR A 76 -16.83 15.59 -5.86
C TYR A 76 -17.57 16.90 -5.52
N ASP A 77 -17.27 17.51 -4.38
CA ASP A 77 -17.91 18.76 -3.95
C ASP A 77 -17.59 19.93 -4.91
N LEU A 78 -16.32 20.08 -5.29
CA LEU A 78 -15.89 21.12 -6.22
C LEU A 78 -16.53 20.95 -7.61
N SER A 79 -16.80 19.72 -8.05
CA SER A 79 -17.46 19.48 -9.34
C SER A 79 -18.88 20.05 -9.40
N GLY A 80 -19.56 20.19 -8.26
CA GLY A 80 -20.91 20.77 -8.16
C GLY A 80 -20.93 22.29 -7.97
N ARG A 81 -19.77 22.93 -7.74
CA ARG A 81 -19.67 24.37 -7.54
C ARG A 81 -19.81 25.12 -8.87
N LEU A 82 -20.71 26.11 -8.91
CA LEU A 82 -20.94 26.94 -10.10
C LEU A 82 -19.69 27.77 -10.45
N ALA A 83 -19.54 28.04 -11.76
CA ALA A 83 -18.43 28.75 -12.39
C ALA A 83 -17.11 27.98 -12.43
N ASP A 84 -16.27 28.08 -11.40
CA ASP A 84 -14.87 27.65 -11.46
C ASP A 84 -14.62 26.23 -10.92
N GLY A 85 -15.63 25.63 -10.27
CA GLY A 85 -15.57 24.32 -9.64
C GLY A 85 -15.01 23.20 -10.53
N PRO A 86 -15.55 22.99 -11.75
CA PRO A 86 -15.08 21.93 -12.65
C PRO A 86 -13.59 22.03 -13.00
N TYR A 87 -13.04 23.24 -13.16
CA TYR A 87 -11.62 23.42 -13.49
C TYR A 87 -10.70 23.04 -12.33
N ILE A 88 -11.09 23.41 -11.10
CA ILE A 88 -10.32 23.07 -9.89
C ILE A 88 -10.41 21.56 -9.62
N ALA A 89 -11.60 20.97 -9.78
CA ALA A 89 -11.81 19.54 -9.64
C ALA A 89 -10.95 18.73 -10.64
N ALA A 90 -10.86 19.19 -11.89
CA ALA A 90 -9.99 18.58 -12.90
C ALA A 90 -8.50 18.67 -12.52
N ALA A 91 -8.04 19.83 -12.02
CA ALA A 91 -6.65 19.99 -11.58
C ALA A 91 -6.30 19.05 -10.41
N LEU A 92 -7.19 18.90 -9.43
CA LEU A 92 -7.03 17.92 -8.34
C LEU A 92 -7.05 16.48 -8.86
N GLY A 93 -7.89 16.19 -9.85
CA GLY A 93 -7.92 14.89 -10.54
C GLY A 93 -6.59 14.53 -11.19
N VAL A 94 -5.90 15.49 -11.81
CA VAL A 94 -4.54 15.29 -12.37
C VAL A 94 -3.55 14.92 -11.26
N TRP A 95 -3.58 15.62 -10.12
CA TRP A 95 -2.74 15.27 -8.98
C TRP A 95 -3.04 13.87 -8.43
N ALA A 96 -4.32 13.50 -8.33
CA ALA A 96 -4.72 12.16 -7.91
C ALA A 96 -4.21 11.08 -8.89
N MET A 97 -4.30 11.32 -10.20
CA MET A 97 -3.77 10.42 -11.23
C MET A 97 -2.25 10.27 -11.15
N ILE A 98 -1.52 11.36 -10.90
CA ILE A 98 -0.06 11.33 -10.70
C ILE A 98 0.29 10.47 -9.48
N LEU A 99 -0.38 10.71 -8.35
CA LEU A 99 -0.15 9.96 -7.11
C LEU A 99 -0.44 8.46 -7.30
N LEU A 100 -1.54 8.12 -7.98
CA LEU A 100 -1.89 6.74 -8.30
C LEU A 100 -0.83 6.09 -9.19
N THR A 101 -0.39 6.81 -10.23
CA THR A 101 0.64 6.34 -11.16
C THR A 101 1.96 6.09 -10.43
N LEU A 102 2.39 7.01 -9.57
CA LEU A 102 3.59 6.85 -8.75
C LEU A 102 3.49 5.65 -7.81
N THR A 103 2.31 5.40 -7.24
CA THR A 103 2.04 4.24 -6.38
C THR A 103 2.19 2.94 -7.16
N ILE A 104 1.57 2.84 -8.34
CA ILE A 104 1.65 1.66 -9.21
C ILE A 104 3.07 1.44 -9.73
N LEU A 105 3.76 2.51 -10.17
CA LEU A 105 5.14 2.43 -10.62
C LEU A 105 6.09 2.00 -9.50
N SER A 106 5.87 2.49 -8.28
CA SER A 106 6.65 2.10 -7.11
C SER A 106 6.44 0.63 -6.78
N ALA A 107 5.19 0.15 -6.82
CA ALA A 107 4.87 -1.27 -6.67
C ALA A 107 5.60 -2.09 -7.74
N ASN A 108 5.44 -1.76 -9.02
CA ASN A 108 6.07 -2.49 -10.12
C ASN A 108 7.60 -2.52 -10.02
N ARG A 109 8.26 -1.40 -9.65
CA ARG A 109 9.72 -1.36 -9.49
C ARG A 109 10.20 -2.17 -8.28
N LEU A 110 9.49 -2.12 -7.16
CA LEU A 110 9.87 -2.85 -5.95
C LEU A 110 9.68 -4.37 -6.11
N LEU A 111 8.58 -4.79 -6.74
CA LEU A 111 8.31 -6.21 -7.03
C LEU A 111 9.24 -6.74 -8.13
N GLY A 112 9.44 -5.98 -9.23
CA GLY A 112 10.29 -6.39 -10.35
C GLY A 112 11.77 -6.52 -10.01
N ARG A 113 12.30 -5.67 -9.12
CA ARG A 113 13.71 -5.73 -8.69
C ARG A 113 14.04 -6.94 -7.83
N ARG A 114 13.09 -7.49 -7.06
CA ARG A 114 13.35 -8.63 -6.18
C ARG A 114 13.26 -9.98 -6.90
N MET A 115 12.42 -10.11 -7.93
CA MET A 115 12.44 -11.31 -8.80
C MET A 115 13.82 -11.50 -9.44
N GLY A 116 14.44 -10.44 -9.97
CA GLY A 116 15.79 -10.52 -10.56
C GLY A 116 16.93 -10.79 -9.55
N ALA A 117 16.72 -10.56 -8.25
CA ALA A 117 17.71 -10.84 -7.21
C ALA A 117 17.62 -12.28 -6.68
N ILE A 118 16.46 -12.93 -6.79
CA ILE A 118 16.25 -14.33 -6.36
C ILE A 118 16.88 -15.32 -7.36
N PHE A 119 16.99 -14.96 -8.64
CA PHE A 119 17.68 -15.76 -9.67
C PHE A 119 19.20 -15.51 -9.76
N ARG A 120 19.78 -14.78 -8.80
CA ARG A 120 21.24 -14.64 -8.64
C ARG A 120 21.72 -15.51 -7.47
N VAL A 121 21.55 -16.82 -7.59
CA VAL A 121 22.30 -17.84 -6.84
C VAL A 121 22.56 -19.00 -7.79
#